data_AF-A0A832R8K8-F1
#
_entry.id   AF-A0A832R8K8-F1
#
_cell.length_a   1.000
_cell.length_b   1.000
_cell.length_c   1.000
_cell.angle_alpha   90.00
_cell.angle_beta   90.00
_cell.angle_gamma   90.00
#
_symmetry.space_group_name_H-M   'P 1'
#
loop_
_entity.id
_entity.type
_entity.pdbx_description
1 polymer ?
#
loop_
_entity_poly.entity_id
_entity_poly.type
_entity_poly.pdbx_seq_one_letter_code
_entity_poly.pdbx_strand_id
1 'polypeptide(L)' 'MRLNIGNSLAPKEKNVDVNKTVRQVLRDSGIEISSNHQVTIDGTVIGTNDYDKKVKDFAISEGSYIVTVTKL' A
#
# COMPACT_ATOMS: atom_id res chain seq x y z
N MET A 1 -26.99 -7.34 15.50
CA MET A 1 -25.60 -7.83 15.65
C MET A 1 -24.71 -6.89 14.87
N ARG A 2 -23.81 -6.14 15.52
CA ARG A 2 -22.92 -5.17 14.86
C ARG A 2 -21.49 -5.67 14.97
N LEU A 3 -20.85 -5.96 13.85
CA LEU A 3 -19.42 -6.25 13.81
C LEU A 3 -18.69 -4.90 13.85
N ASN A 4 -18.24 -4.52 15.04
CA ASN A 4 -17.39 -3.36 15.23
C ASN A 4 -15.98 -3.73 14.79
N ILE A 5 -15.61 -3.45 13.53
CA ILE A 5 -14.19 -3.42 13.16
C ILE A 5 -13.68 -2.05 13.60
N GLY A 6 -13.41 -1.95 14.90
CA GLY A 6 -12.57 -0.89 15.41
C GLY A 6 -11.16 -1.10 14.89
N ASN A 7 -10.81 -0.41 13.81
CA ASN A 7 -9.48 0.17 13.74
C ASN A 7 -9.63 1.60 13.25
N SER A 8 -9.85 2.50 14.22
CA SER A 8 -9.76 3.94 14.03
C SER A 8 -8.30 4.33 13.80
N LEU A 9 -7.77 3.90 12.67
CA LEU A 9 -6.58 4.46 12.05
C LEU A 9 -7.05 4.82 10.65
N ALA A 10 -7.67 5.99 10.50
CA ALA A 10 -7.61 6.64 9.19
C ALA A 10 -6.12 6.59 8.80
N PRO A 11 -5.74 5.89 7.71
CA PRO A 11 -4.34 5.73 7.36
C PRO A 11 -3.76 7.13 7.33
N LYS A 12 -2.79 7.40 8.21
CA LYS A 12 -2.09 8.70 8.22
C LYS A 12 -1.69 8.98 6.79
N GLU A 13 -2.14 10.10 6.23
CA GLU A 13 -1.82 10.51 4.87
C GLU A 13 -0.30 10.49 4.72
N LYS A 14 0.20 9.40 4.13
CA LYS A 14 1.61 9.23 3.81
C LYS A 14 1.70 9.48 2.33
N ASN A 15 2.17 10.67 1.96
CA ASN A 15 2.48 10.99 0.59
C ASN A 15 3.45 9.95 0.05
N VAL A 16 3.03 9.25 -1.00
CA VAL A 16 3.88 8.28 -1.68
C VAL A 16 4.82 9.00 -2.64
N ASP A 17 6.12 8.78 -2.47
CA ASP A 17 7.13 9.18 -3.45
C ASP A 17 7.11 8.19 -4.62
N VAL A 18 6.69 8.67 -5.79
CA VAL A 18 6.52 7.85 -6.99
C VAL A 18 7.84 7.31 -7.57
N ASN A 19 8.98 7.86 -7.17
CA ASN A 19 10.31 7.43 -7.63
C ASN A 19 10.89 6.27 -6.83
N LYS A 20 10.33 5.98 -5.65
CA LYS A 20 10.70 4.82 -4.82
C LYS A 20 10.05 3.54 -5.33
N THR A 21 10.64 2.41 -4.97
CA THR A 21 9.99 1.11 -5.22
C THR A 21 8.82 0.91 -4.27
N VAL A 22 7.84 0.11 -4.69
CA VAL A 22 6.68 -0.19 -3.84
C VAL A 22 7.13 -0.82 -2.51
N ARG A 23 8.15 -1.70 -2.52
CA ARG A 23 8.74 -2.29 -1.31
C ARG A 23 9.30 -1.23 -0.35
N GLN A 24 9.99 -0.21 -0.88
CA GLN A 24 10.54 0.88 -0.05
C GLN A 24 9.41 1.72 0.55
N VAL A 25 8.41 2.07 -0.25
CA VAL A 25 7.24 2.85 0.19
C VAL A 25 6.47 2.11 1.29
N LEU A 26 6.33 0.79 1.17
CA LEU A 26 5.68 -0.03 2.19
C LEU A 26 6.50 -0.12 3.49
N ARG A 27 7.83 -0.26 3.38
CA ARG A 27 8.73 -0.22 4.54
C ARG A 27 8.69 1.13 5.26
N ASP A 28 8.77 2.23 4.53
CA ASP A 28 8.64 3.60 5.07
C ASP A 28 7.25 3.82 5.69
N SER A 29 6.26 3.09 5.19
CA SER A 29 4.90 3.10 5.71
C SER A 29 4.73 2.27 6.97
N GLY A 30 5.71 1.45 7.36
CA GLY A 30 5.63 0.51 8.48
C GLY A 30 4.81 -0.74 8.17
N ILE A 31 4.62 -1.05 6.89
CA ILE A 31 3.86 -2.20 6.42
C ILE A 31 4.86 -3.32 6.13
N GLU A 32 4.80 -4.38 6.94
CA GLU A 32 5.57 -5.60 6.72
C GLU A 32 4.86 -6.48 5.69
N ILE A 33 5.51 -6.67 4.55
CA ILE A 33 5.01 -7.51 3.47
C ILE A 33 5.40 -8.96 3.78
N SER A 34 4.42 -9.80 4.12
CA SER A 34 4.59 -11.26 3.99
C SER A 34 4.43 -11.69 2.52
N SER A 35 5.13 -12.76 2.12
CA SER A 35 5.38 -13.17 0.73
C SER A 35 4.14 -13.47 -0.15
N ASN A 36 2.91 -13.40 0.38
CA ASN A 36 1.68 -13.78 -0.34
C ASN A 36 0.58 -12.70 -0.30
N HIS A 37 0.95 -11.45 -0.10
CA HIS A 37 0.02 -10.36 0.08
C HIS A 37 -0.09 -9.48 -1.17
N GLN A 38 -1.28 -8.94 -1.45
CA GLN A 38 -1.45 -7.87 -2.44
C GLN A 38 -1.68 -6.57 -1.67
N VAL A 39 -1.13 -5.47 -2.18
CA VAL A 39 -1.28 -4.14 -1.60
C VAL A 39 -2.08 -3.29 -2.56
N THR A 40 -2.96 -2.43 -2.07
CA THR A 40 -3.60 -1.43 -2.92
C THR A 40 -3.02 -0.05 -2.62
N ILE A 41 -2.58 0.67 -3.64
CA ILE A 41 -2.11 2.06 -3.52
C ILE A 41 -2.97 2.89 -4.46
N ASP A 42 -3.69 3.87 -3.94
CA ASP A 42 -4.59 4.72 -4.74
C ASP A 42 -5.67 3.97 -5.55
N GLY A 43 -6.16 2.85 -5.02
CA GLY A 43 -7.06 1.96 -5.78
C GLY A 43 -6.38 1.06 -6.80
N THR A 44 -5.07 1.22 -7.04
CA THR A 44 -4.27 0.32 -7.88
C THR A 44 -3.74 -0.86 -7.08
N VAL A 45 -4.07 -2.08 -7.52
CA VAL A 45 -3.59 -3.31 -6.89
C VAL A 45 -2.17 -3.62 -7.35
N ILE A 46 -1.25 -3.74 -6.40
CA ILE A 46 0.14 -4.13 -6.60
C ILE A 46 0.32 -5.58 -6.19
N GLY A 47 0.73 -6.41 -7.15
CA GLY A 47 1.05 -7.80 -6.95
C GLY A 47 2.37 -8.01 -6.21
N THR A 48 2.57 -9.21 -5.67
CA THR A 48 3.81 -9.61 -4.98
C THR A 48 5.06 -9.48 -5.87
N ASN A 49 4.91 -9.75 -7.17
CA ASN A 49 5.98 -9.67 -8.17
C ASN A 49 6.34 -8.23 -8.58
N ASP A 50 5.54 -7.26 -8.15
CA ASP A 50 5.62 -5.86 -8.57
C ASP A 50 6.25 -4.97 -7.49
N TYR A 51 6.62 -5.52 -6.34
CA TYR A 51 7.17 -4.76 -5.22
C TYR A 51 8.54 -4.13 -5.49
N ASP A 52 9.30 -4.68 -6.44
CA ASP A 52 10.60 -4.14 -6.84
C ASP A 52 10.49 -3.11 -7.97
N LYS A 53 9.29 -2.90 -8.54
CA LYS A 53 9.03 -1.84 -9.52
C LYS A 53 8.78 -0.50 -8.83
N LYS A 54 8.96 0.59 -9.58
CA LYS A 54 8.73 1.94 -9.06
C LYS A 54 7.25 2.24 -9.04
N VAL A 55 6.83 3.02 -8.06
CA VAL A 55 5.42 3.42 -7.92
C VAL A 55 4.90 4.14 -9.17
N LYS A 56 5.72 4.97 -9.81
CA LYS A 56 5.38 5.64 -11.07
C LYS A 56 5.01 4.70 -12.23
N ASP A 57 5.44 3.44 -12.19
CA ASP A 57 5.15 2.45 -13.23
C ASP A 57 3.67 1.98 -13.20
N PHE A 58 2.95 2.33 -12.14
CA PHE A 58 1.55 1.94 -11.90
C PHE A 58 0.55 3.10 -12.06
N ALA A 59 0.98 4.22 -12.66
CA ALA A 59 0.17 5.44 -12.79
C ALA A 59 -0.39 5.96 -11.45
N ILE A 60 0.33 5.72 -10.36
CA ILE A 60 0.00 6.23 -9.02
C ILE A 60 0.40 7.70 -8.95
N SER A 61 -0.49 8.54 -8.41
CA SER A 61 -0.27 9.98 -8.29
C SER A 61 0.71 10.33 -7.17
N GLU A 62 1.38 11.48 -7.29
CA GLU A 62 2.07 12.06 -6.13
C GLU A 62 1.02 12.46 -5.09
N GLY A 63 1.17 11.97 -3.85
CA GLY A 63 0.19 12.19 -2.78
C GLY A 63 -0.87 11.09 -2.60
N SER A 64 -0.74 9.98 -3.34
CA SER A 64 -1.58 8.79 -3.12
C SER A 64 -1.36 8.16 -1.73
N TYR A 65 -2.36 7.42 -1.25
CA TYR A 65 -2.32 6.71 0.03
C TYR A 65 -2.25 5.19 -0.16
N ILE A 66 -1.68 4.51 0.83
CA ILE A 66 -1.59 3.04 0.85
C ILE A 66 -2.81 2.49 1.60
N VAL A 67 -3.60 1.68 0.90
CA VAL A 67 -4.70 0.90 1.47
C VAL A 67 -4.18 -0.50 1.81
N THR A 68 -4.40 -0.89 3.05
CA THR A 68 -3.82 -2.09 3.65
C THR A 68 -4.17 -3.37 2.90
N VAL A 69 -3.18 -4.25 2.88
CA VAL A 69 -3.20 -5.63 2.40
C VAL A 69 -4.37 -6.44 2.92
N THR A 70 -5.04 -7.15 2.01
CA THR A 70 -5.99 -8.22 2.36
C THR A 70 -5.37 -9.57 2.03
N LYS A 71 -5.42 -10.51 2.98
CA LYS A 71 -5.12 -11.92 2.73
C LYS A 71 -6.35 -12.56 2.08
N LEU A 72 -6.22 -13.02 0.84
CA LEU A 72 -7.23 -13.88 0.19
C LEU A 72 -7.13 -15.31 0.70
#